data_AF-A0A4Q6AHN7-F1
#
_entry.id   AF-A0A4Q6AHN7-F1
#
_cell.length_a   1.000
_cell.length_b   1.000
_cell.length_c   1.000
_cell.angle_alpha   90.00
_cell.angle_beta   90.00
_cell.angle_gamma   90.00
#
_symmetry.space_group_name_H-M   'P 1'
#
loop_
_entity.id
_entity.type
_entity.pdbx_description
1 polymer ?
#
loop_
_entity_poly.entity_id
_entity_poly.type
_entity_poly.pdbx_seq_one_letter_code
_entity_poly.pdbx_strand_id
1 'polypeptide(L)' 'MKKKHLRFGKGFHVSIGNEKSQAASMTIEPGDSEGDPENNHRGADQWLFVVEGNG' A
#
# COMPACT_ATOMS: atom_id res chain seq x y z
N MET A 1 -5.68 -10.17 -19.15
CA MET A 1 -5.34 -10.26 -17.71
C MET A 1 -4.33 -9.16 -17.37
N LYS A 2 -4.62 -8.29 -16.40
CA LYS A 2 -3.64 -7.28 -15.94
C LYS A 2 -2.68 -7.96 -14.95
N LYS A 3 -1.36 -7.78 -15.13
CA LYS A 3 -0.32 -8.34 -14.24
C LYS A 3 0.83 -7.34 -14.11
N LYS A 4 1.36 -7.17 -12.89
CA LYS A 4 2.56 -6.38 -12.62
C LYS A 4 3.41 -7.09 -11.58
N HIS A 5 4.72 -7.11 -11.77
CA HIS A 5 5.67 -7.57 -10.77
C HIS A 5 6.04 -6.37 -9.89
N LEU A 6 5.76 -6.47 -8.59
CA LEU A 6 6.05 -5.41 -7.63
C LEU A 6 7.52 -5.48 -7.23
N ARG A 7 8.18 -4.32 -7.20
CA ARG A 7 9.60 -4.20 -6.81
C ARG A 7 9.79 -3.86 -5.33
N PHE A 8 8.72 -3.47 -4.63
CA PHE A 8 8.73 -3.11 -3.21
C PHE A 8 9.81 -2.06 -2.83
N GLY A 9 10.04 -1.09 -3.71
CA GLY A 9 10.92 0.04 -3.40
C GLY A 9 10.33 0.94 -2.32
N LYS A 10 11.19 1.67 -1.60
CA LYS A 10 10.84 2.58 -0.51
C LYS A 10 9.62 3.46 -0.83
N GLY A 11 8.70 3.58 0.11
CA GLY A 11 7.54 4.45 0.04
C GLY A 11 6.32 3.82 -0.64
N PHE A 12 5.34 4.66 -1.00
CA PHE A 12 4.04 4.25 -1.52
C PHE A 12 3.94 4.39 -3.05
N HIS A 13 3.52 3.32 -3.72
CA HIS A 13 3.40 3.27 -5.17
C HIS A 13 2.11 2.58 -5.61
N VAL A 14 1.24 3.32 -6.32
CA VAL A 14 0.05 2.74 -6.97
C VAL A 14 0.48 1.81 -8.12
N SER A 15 -0.20 0.67 -8.21
CA SER A 15 0.12 -0.42 -9.13
C SER A 15 -0.99 -0.59 -10.16
N ILE A 16 -1.67 -1.74 -10.17
CA ILE A 16 -2.77 -2.05 -11.07
C ILE A 16 -4.11 -1.67 -10.43
N GLY A 17 -5.07 -1.26 -11.25
CA GLY A 17 -6.42 -0.96 -10.80
C GLY A 17 -7.48 -1.27 -11.86
N ASN A 18 -8.73 -1.21 -11.42
CA ASN A 18 -9.93 -1.25 -12.23
C ASN A 18 -10.92 -0.18 -11.74
N GLU A 19 -12.16 -0.21 -12.22
CA GLU A 19 -13.20 0.78 -11.87
C GLU A 19 -13.58 0.79 -10.38
N LYS A 20 -13.31 -0.30 -9.65
CA LYS A 20 -13.78 -0.50 -8.27
C LYS A 20 -12.66 -0.60 -7.24
N SER A 21 -11.43 -0.89 -7.65
CA SER A 21 -10.31 -1.06 -6.72
C SER A 21 -8.95 -0.78 -7.34
N GLN A 22 -8.00 -0.46 -6.47
CA GLN A 22 -6.59 -0.23 -6.80
C GLN A 22 -5.71 -1.07 -5.87
N ALA A 23 -4.62 -1.60 -6.42
CA ALA A 23 -3.53 -2.17 -5.65
C ALA A 23 -2.39 -1.16 -5.55
N ALA A 24 -1.70 -1.16 -4.41
CA ALA A 24 -0.48 -0.37 -4.19
C ALA A 24 0.55 -1.22 -3.44
N SER A 25 1.83 -0.85 -3.57
CA SER A 25 2.89 -1.34 -2.68
C SER A 25 3.34 -0.21 -1.76
N MET A 26 3.56 -0.53 -0.49
CA MET A 26 4.06 0.40 0.52
C MET A 26 5.21 -0.27 1.25
N THR A 27 6.40 0.32 1.18
CA THR A 27 7.58 -0.13 1.92
C THR A 27 7.98 0.96 2.91
N ILE A 28 7.91 0.66 4.20
CA ILE A 28 8.27 1.57 5.29
C ILE A 28 9.71 1.25 5.71
N GLU A 29 10.55 2.27 5.82
CA GLU A 29 11.93 2.09 6.26
C GLU A 29 12.02 1.80 7.77
N PRO A 30 13.10 1.16 8.24
CA PRO A 30 13.30 0.94 9.67
C PRO A 30 13.25 2.25 10.48
N GLY A 31 12.37 2.30 11.47
CA GLY A 31 12.17 3.46 12.33
C GLY A 31 11.15 4.48 11.83
N ASP A 32 10.66 4.34 10.59
CA ASP A 32 9.60 5.17 10.03
C ASP A 32 8.22 4.55 10.26
N SER A 33 7.18 5.35 10.02
CA SER A 33 5.77 4.95 10.05
C SER A 33 4.98 5.74 9.01
N GLU A 34 3.87 5.18 8.52
CA GLU A 34 2.95 5.85 7.60
C GLU A 34 1.57 6.04 8.24
N GLY A 35 0.94 7.19 7.96
CA GLY A 35 -0.31 7.62 8.58
C GLY A 35 -0.15 8.28 9.94
N ASP A 36 -1.29 8.65 10.53
CA ASP A 36 -1.42 9.25 11.86
C ASP A 36 -2.79 8.87 12.46
N PRO A 37 -3.12 9.23 13.73
CA PRO A 37 -4.40 8.89 14.34
C PRO A 37 -5.64 9.42 13.60
N GLU A 38 -5.47 10.45 12.77
CA GLU A 38 -6.53 11.08 11.97
C GLU A 38 -6.52 10.61 10.51
N ASN A 39 -5.54 9.78 10.11
CA ASN A 39 -5.41 9.28 8.75
C ASN A 39 -6.53 8.28 8.43
N ASN A 40 -7.62 8.81 7.87
CA ASN A 40 -8.83 8.08 7.58
C ASN A 40 -9.26 8.28 6.12
N HIS A 41 -9.48 7.19 5.40
CA HIS A 41 -9.84 7.21 3.99
C HIS A 41 -11.36 7.13 3.81
N ARG A 42 -12.03 8.30 3.83
CA ARG A 42 -13.49 8.35 3.63
C ARG A 42 -13.86 7.82 2.25
N GLY A 43 -14.71 6.80 2.21
CA GLY A 43 -15.27 6.23 0.98
C GLY A 43 -14.39 5.17 0.31
N ALA A 44 -13.33 4.71 0.97
CA ALA A 44 -12.52 3.61 0.49
C ALA A 44 -12.00 2.74 1.64
N ASP A 45 -12.20 1.42 1.52
CA ASP A 45 -11.56 0.47 2.42
C ASP A 45 -10.10 0.27 1.98
N GLN A 46 -9.19 0.26 2.95
CA GLN A 46 -7.80 -0.12 2.73
C GLN A 46 -7.55 -1.52 3.29
N TRP A 47 -7.17 -2.44 2.42
CA TRP A 47 -6.79 -3.80 2.79
C TRP A 47 -5.27 -3.91 2.74
N LEU A 48 -4.66 -4.26 3.87
CA LEU A 48 -3.21 -4.37 4.02
C LEU A 48 -2.80 -5.84 4.20
N PHE A 49 -1.75 -6.23 3.49
CA PHE A 49 -1.10 -7.53 3.63
C PHE A 49 0.40 -7.31 3.76
N VAL A 50 0.98 -7.77 4.88
CA VAL A 50 2.42 -7.68 5.14
C VAL A 50 3.10 -8.83 4.40
N VAL A 51 3.88 -8.49 3.37
CA VAL A 51 4.64 -9.46 2.58
C VAL A 51 5.90 -9.90 3.32
N GLU A 52 6.60 -8.97 3.95
CA GLU A 52 7.84 -9.17 4.70
C GLU A 52 8.01 -8.06 5.74
N GLY A 53 8.75 -8.33 6.81
CA GLY A 53 8.99 -7.39 7.92
C GLY A 53 7.99 -7.56 9.08
N ASN A 54 8.10 -6.66 10.06
CA ASN A 54 7.21 -6.58 11.23
C ASN A 54 7.08 -5.12 11.69
N GLY A 55 5.99 -4.80 12.39
CA GLY A 55 5.64 -3.47 12.91
C GLY A 55 4.30 -3.48 13.62
#